data_AF-A0A260UYE0-F1
#
_entry.id   AF-A0A260UYE0-F1
#
_cell.length_a   1.000
_cell.length_b   1.000
_cell.length_c   1.000
_cell.angle_alpha   90.00
_cell.angle_beta   90.00
_cell.angle_gamma   90.00
#
_symmetry.space_group_name_H-M   'P 1'
#
loop_
_entity.id
_entity.type
_entity.pdbx_description
1 polymer ?
#
loop_
_entity_poly.entity_id
_entity_poly.type
_entity_poly.pdbx_seq_one_letter_code
_entity_poly.pdbx_strand_id
1 'polypeptide(L)'
;MKPAQFDYHRARDVSGAVRLLSELGEDAKIIAGGQSLVAMMNFRLARPGHLVDVGGLNILQYIRRESDGLHIGALTTHHDVESGDVGTDFAVLREAMRWVGHYPIRTRGTVGGSIAHADATAEWCLLAILLDARIVVESVRGRRTVEADSFFFGYYSTDLAFDEMIVEIVFPNPAPHAAVTEYAERQGDFAIVGAAVSLDLDGVAVVGGRVALAGVGATPVRSSAGEAALAAGGTFADCADAAAEALELEDEGMVTAEYRRTLVRTLVAEACSDALVSQGVPT
;
A
#
# COMPACT_ATOMS: atom_id res chain seq x y z
N MET A 1 -24.00 13.35 -5.15
CA MET A 1 -23.63 14.63 -4.47
C MET A 1 -22.57 15.32 -5.33
N LYS A 2 -22.51 16.66 -5.39
CA LYS A 2 -21.55 17.39 -6.27
C LYS A 2 -20.39 17.95 -5.43
N PRO A 3 -19.14 17.93 -5.96
CA PRO A 3 -18.01 18.52 -5.27
C PRO A 3 -18.16 20.04 -5.16
N ALA A 4 -17.36 20.66 -4.29
CA ALA A 4 -17.18 22.11 -4.31
C ALA A 4 -16.55 22.57 -5.64
N GLN A 5 -16.65 23.87 -5.95
CA GLN A 5 -15.96 24.43 -7.11
C GLN A 5 -14.44 24.40 -6.89
N PHE A 6 -13.69 24.11 -7.94
CA PHE A 6 -12.24 24.12 -7.98
C PHE A 6 -11.77 24.52 -9.39
N ASP A 7 -10.55 25.05 -9.48
CA ASP A 7 -9.87 25.20 -10.76
C ASP A 7 -9.08 23.93 -11.09
N TYR A 8 -9.02 23.60 -12.38
CA TYR A 8 -8.38 22.39 -12.86
C TYR A 8 -7.16 22.73 -13.70
N HIS A 9 -6.02 22.15 -13.33
CA HIS A 9 -4.73 22.32 -13.97
C HIS A 9 -4.25 20.98 -14.50
N ARG A 10 -3.78 20.93 -15.74
CA ARG A 10 -3.23 19.70 -16.32
C ARG A 10 -1.71 19.82 -16.48
N ALA A 11 -0.96 19.05 -15.70
CA ALA A 11 0.49 19.02 -15.80
C ALA A 11 0.94 18.35 -17.10
N ARG A 12 2.05 18.83 -17.68
CA ARG A 12 2.66 18.26 -18.90
C ARG A 12 3.87 17.38 -18.60
N ASP A 13 4.49 17.60 -17.46
CA ASP A 13 5.64 16.89 -16.92
C ASP A 13 5.65 17.01 -15.38
N VAL A 14 6.53 16.26 -14.73
CA VAL A 14 6.68 16.27 -13.26
C VAL A 14 7.08 17.65 -12.75
N SER A 15 8.02 18.31 -13.43
CA SER A 15 8.48 19.66 -13.07
C SER A 15 7.34 20.69 -13.08
N GLY A 16 6.43 20.61 -14.05
CA GLY A 16 5.21 21.40 -14.13
C GLY A 16 4.24 21.09 -13.00
N ALA A 17 4.06 19.81 -12.65
CA ALA A 17 3.21 19.41 -11.53
C ALA A 17 3.70 19.99 -10.20
N VAL A 18 4.98 19.78 -9.86
CA VAL A 18 5.53 20.25 -8.58
C VAL A 18 5.63 21.77 -8.49
N ARG A 19 5.85 22.47 -9.62
CA ARG A 19 5.76 23.94 -9.66
C ARG A 19 4.34 24.42 -9.38
N LEU A 20 3.33 23.82 -9.98
CA LEU A 20 1.93 24.16 -9.69
C LEU A 20 1.61 23.94 -8.22
N LEU A 21 2.04 22.83 -7.61
CA LEU A 21 1.83 22.60 -6.18
C LEU A 21 2.54 23.66 -5.32
N SER A 22 3.78 24.02 -5.66
CA SER A 22 4.53 25.06 -4.95
C SER A 22 3.89 26.46 -5.09
N GLU A 23 3.34 26.80 -6.26
CA GLU A 23 2.74 28.10 -6.54
C GLU A 23 1.34 28.24 -5.92
N LEU A 24 0.56 27.16 -5.94
CA LEU A 24 -0.83 27.13 -5.48
C LEU A 24 -0.94 26.80 -3.97
N GLY A 25 0.12 26.26 -3.37
CA GLY A 25 0.20 26.00 -1.92
C GLY A 25 -0.71 24.86 -1.46
N GLU A 26 -1.06 24.86 -0.17
CA GLU A 26 -1.83 23.80 0.49
C GLU A 26 -3.27 23.63 -0.06
N ASP A 27 -3.77 24.60 -0.82
CA ASP A 27 -5.10 24.53 -1.45
C ASP A 27 -5.11 23.71 -2.76
N ALA A 28 -3.92 23.31 -3.24
CA ALA A 28 -3.77 22.41 -4.36
C ALA A 28 -3.71 20.95 -3.93
N LYS A 29 -4.38 20.09 -4.71
CA LYS A 29 -4.30 18.63 -4.55
C LYS A 29 -4.04 17.96 -5.88
N ILE A 30 -3.12 16.99 -5.88
CA ILE A 30 -2.89 16.13 -7.04
C ILE A 30 -4.13 15.26 -7.30
N ILE A 31 -4.54 15.14 -8.55
CA ILE A 31 -5.47 14.11 -9.01
C ILE A 31 -4.75 13.16 -9.98
N ALA A 32 -4.62 11.91 -9.58
CA ALA A 32 -4.15 10.80 -10.41
C ALA A 32 -5.35 10.01 -10.96
N GLY A 33 -5.54 8.76 -10.51
CA GLY A 33 -6.71 7.95 -10.85
C GLY A 33 -8.06 8.48 -10.35
N GLY A 34 -8.03 9.30 -9.29
CA GLY A 34 -9.20 9.95 -8.69
C GLY A 34 -10.13 9.04 -7.90
N GLN A 35 -9.80 7.76 -7.70
CA GLN A 35 -10.72 6.78 -7.13
C GLN A 35 -11.07 7.04 -5.65
N SER A 36 -10.12 7.56 -4.86
CA SER A 36 -10.39 8.02 -3.49
C SER A 36 -10.78 9.50 -3.45
N LEU A 37 -9.97 10.37 -4.07
CA LEU A 37 -10.13 11.82 -3.98
C LEU A 37 -11.49 12.31 -4.49
N VAL A 38 -11.97 11.81 -5.63
CA VAL A 38 -13.25 12.27 -6.21
C VAL A 38 -14.42 11.87 -5.30
N ALA A 39 -14.38 10.70 -4.67
CA ALA A 39 -15.38 10.30 -3.69
C ALA A 39 -15.37 11.23 -2.47
N MET A 40 -14.19 11.51 -1.90
CA MET A 40 -14.04 12.46 -0.78
C MET A 40 -14.54 13.86 -1.14
N MET A 41 -14.28 14.34 -2.37
CA MET A 41 -14.76 15.64 -2.84
C MET A 41 -16.28 15.64 -3.02
N ASN A 42 -16.87 14.57 -3.55
CA ASN A 42 -18.32 14.44 -3.68
C ASN A 42 -19.02 14.48 -2.32
N PHE A 43 -18.43 13.88 -1.28
CA PHE A 43 -18.90 13.97 0.11
C PHE A 43 -18.44 15.23 0.85
N ARG A 44 -17.66 16.09 0.18
CA ARG A 44 -17.10 17.33 0.73
C ARG A 44 -16.21 17.15 1.97
N LEU A 45 -15.60 15.98 2.11
CA LEU A 45 -14.54 15.68 3.07
C LEU A 45 -13.21 16.29 2.63
N ALA A 46 -12.98 16.39 1.30
CA ALA A 46 -11.90 17.15 0.70
C ALA A 46 -12.46 18.30 -0.15
N ARG A 47 -11.88 19.50 -0.05
CA ARG A 47 -12.35 20.69 -0.76
C ARG A 47 -11.18 21.55 -1.29
N PRO A 48 -10.29 20.98 -2.11
CA PRO A 48 -9.20 21.78 -2.67
C PRO A 48 -9.76 22.85 -3.60
N GLY A 49 -9.22 24.06 -3.55
CA GLY A 49 -9.48 25.10 -4.55
C GLY A 49 -8.84 24.79 -5.89
N HIS A 50 -7.79 23.97 -5.92
CA HIS A 50 -7.09 23.59 -7.14
C HIS A 50 -6.85 22.08 -7.26
N LEU A 51 -7.15 21.51 -8.43
CA LEU A 51 -6.73 20.16 -8.79
C LEU A 51 -5.59 20.20 -9.81
N VAL A 52 -4.49 19.53 -9.49
CA VAL A 52 -3.35 19.31 -10.41
C VAL A 52 -3.43 17.90 -10.96
N ASP A 53 -3.92 17.76 -12.18
CA ASP A 53 -4.02 16.47 -12.87
C ASP A 53 -2.67 16.03 -13.43
N VAL A 54 -2.24 14.85 -12.96
CA VAL A 54 -1.01 14.18 -13.38
C VAL A 54 -1.28 12.92 -14.20
N GLY A 55 -2.53 12.52 -14.40
CA GLY A 55 -2.91 11.28 -15.09
C GLY A 55 -2.47 11.20 -16.55
N GLY A 56 -2.02 12.32 -17.15
CA GLY A 56 -1.41 12.33 -18.49
C GLY A 56 0.10 12.07 -18.53
N LEU A 57 0.76 11.91 -17.38
CA LEU A 57 2.22 11.73 -17.28
C LEU A 57 2.62 10.25 -17.46
N ASN A 58 2.40 9.71 -18.67
CA ASN A 58 2.65 8.29 -18.98
C ASN A 58 4.10 7.84 -18.71
N ILE A 59 5.06 8.77 -18.61
CA ILE A 59 6.44 8.45 -18.20
C ILE A 59 6.53 7.85 -16.78
N LEU A 60 5.50 8.04 -15.95
CA LEU A 60 5.37 7.46 -14.61
C LEU A 60 4.50 6.19 -14.59
N GLN A 61 4.21 5.60 -15.75
CA GLN A 61 3.48 4.34 -15.89
C GLN A 61 4.43 3.25 -16.37
N TYR A 62 5.06 2.55 -15.44
CA TYR A 62 6.03 1.51 -15.75
C TYR A 62 6.23 0.56 -14.58
N ILE A 63 6.67 -0.64 -14.92
CA ILE A 63 7.22 -1.63 -14.01
C ILE A 63 8.60 -2.00 -14.56
N ARG A 64 9.67 -1.82 -13.78
CA ARG A 64 11.05 -2.06 -14.19
C ARG A 64 11.79 -2.84 -13.12
N ARG A 65 12.62 -3.79 -13.55
CA ARG A 65 13.56 -4.48 -12.68
C ARG A 65 14.92 -3.81 -12.85
N GLU A 66 15.46 -3.31 -11.74
CA GLU A 66 16.79 -2.72 -11.67
C GLU A 66 17.66 -3.51 -10.69
N SER A 67 18.92 -3.14 -10.54
CA SER A 67 19.86 -3.88 -9.67
C SER A 67 19.52 -3.80 -8.19
N ASP A 68 18.78 -2.77 -7.78
CA ASP A 68 18.42 -2.46 -6.39
C ASP A 68 16.94 -2.74 -6.06
N GLY A 69 16.18 -3.33 -6.99
CA GLY A 69 14.83 -3.80 -6.72
C GLY A 69 13.87 -3.74 -7.91
N LEU A 70 12.58 -3.86 -7.60
CA LEU A 70 11.49 -3.60 -8.54
C LEU A 70 11.00 -2.15 -8.41
N HIS A 71 11.03 -1.42 -9.51
CA HIS A 71 10.66 -0.02 -9.63
C HIS A 71 9.29 0.10 -10.28
N ILE A 72 8.34 0.75 -9.59
CA ILE A 72 7.00 0.99 -10.09
C ILE A 72 6.74 2.49 -10.13
N GLY A 73 6.49 3.01 -11.34
CA GLY A 73 6.14 4.42 -11.52
C GLY A 73 4.81 4.75 -10.83
N ALA A 74 4.72 5.92 -10.22
CA ALA A 74 3.59 6.30 -9.35
C ALA A 74 2.21 6.26 -10.03
N LEU A 75 2.15 6.37 -11.36
CA LEU A 75 0.90 6.38 -12.14
C LEU A 75 0.55 5.03 -12.77
N THR A 76 1.37 4.01 -12.54
CA THR A 76 1.04 2.62 -12.89
C THR A 76 -0.27 2.25 -12.20
N THR A 77 -1.24 1.77 -12.96
CA THR A 77 -2.55 1.43 -12.41
C THR A 77 -2.49 0.10 -11.66
N HIS A 78 -3.42 -0.13 -10.74
CA HIS A 78 -3.54 -1.43 -10.08
C HIS A 78 -3.74 -2.56 -11.11
N HIS A 79 -4.47 -2.28 -12.19
CA HIS A 79 -4.65 -3.22 -13.29
C HIS A 79 -3.36 -3.49 -14.09
N ASP A 80 -2.51 -2.48 -14.30
CA ASP A 80 -1.21 -2.67 -14.95
C ASP A 80 -0.29 -3.57 -14.11
N VAL A 81 -0.40 -3.50 -12.78
CA VAL A 81 0.32 -4.43 -11.88
C VAL A 81 -0.32 -5.82 -11.89
N GLU A 82 -1.64 -5.91 -11.84
CA GLU A 82 -2.43 -7.16 -11.87
C GLU A 82 -2.14 -7.99 -13.13
N SER A 83 -1.93 -7.33 -14.27
CA SER A 83 -1.71 -7.98 -15.57
C SER A 83 -0.26 -7.91 -16.08
N GLY A 84 0.58 -7.11 -15.44
CA GLY A 84 1.97 -6.87 -15.82
C GLY A 84 2.95 -7.92 -15.29
N ASP A 85 4.20 -7.79 -15.74
CA ASP A 85 5.31 -8.63 -15.29
C ASP A 85 6.07 -7.94 -14.15
N VAL A 86 5.75 -8.34 -12.92
CA VAL A 86 6.49 -7.97 -11.69
C VAL A 86 7.61 -8.97 -11.37
N GLY A 87 7.75 -10.05 -12.14
CA GLY A 87 8.63 -11.18 -11.82
C GLY A 87 8.05 -12.13 -10.77
N THR A 88 8.63 -13.34 -10.70
CA THR A 88 8.27 -14.36 -9.70
C THR A 88 8.57 -13.90 -8.28
N ASP A 89 9.66 -13.15 -8.12
CA ASP A 89 10.16 -12.70 -6.84
C ASP A 89 9.31 -11.61 -6.19
N PHE A 90 8.43 -10.97 -6.96
CA PHE A 90 7.50 -9.95 -6.47
C PHE A 90 6.04 -10.28 -6.85
N ALA A 91 5.74 -11.56 -7.10
CA ALA A 91 4.41 -12.01 -7.53
C ALA A 91 3.29 -11.59 -6.57
N VAL A 92 3.61 -11.46 -5.27
CA VAL A 92 2.69 -10.95 -4.25
C VAL A 92 2.09 -9.58 -4.57
N LEU A 93 2.84 -8.68 -5.25
CA LEU A 93 2.33 -7.37 -5.67
C LEU A 93 1.18 -7.51 -6.68
N ARG A 94 1.32 -8.44 -7.62
CA ARG A 94 0.29 -8.75 -8.62
C ARG A 94 -0.90 -9.44 -7.98
N GLU A 95 -0.63 -10.46 -7.16
CA GLU A 95 -1.66 -11.28 -6.52
C GLU A 95 -2.54 -10.47 -5.58
N ALA A 96 -1.96 -9.53 -4.84
CA ALA A 96 -2.69 -8.65 -3.93
C ALA A 96 -3.70 -7.74 -4.64
N MET A 97 -3.55 -7.47 -5.94
CA MET A 97 -4.47 -6.57 -6.66
C MET A 97 -5.90 -7.10 -6.71
N ARG A 98 -6.12 -8.40 -6.50
CA ARG A 98 -7.48 -8.96 -6.41
C ARG A 98 -8.30 -8.40 -5.23
N TRP A 99 -7.63 -7.92 -4.19
CA TRP A 99 -8.23 -7.34 -2.98
C TRP A 99 -8.64 -5.88 -3.20
N VAL A 100 -7.88 -5.17 -4.06
CA VAL A 100 -8.11 -3.75 -4.37
C VAL A 100 -9.41 -3.56 -5.16
N GLY A 101 -10.48 -3.26 -4.43
CA GLY A 101 -11.78 -2.87 -4.97
C GLY A 101 -12.29 -3.78 -6.10
N HIS A 102 -12.89 -3.16 -7.11
CA HIS A 102 -13.36 -3.85 -8.31
C HIS A 102 -12.62 -3.38 -9.57
N TYR A 103 -12.77 -4.12 -10.65
CA TYR A 103 -12.10 -3.83 -11.92
C TYR A 103 -12.16 -2.35 -12.39
N PRO A 104 -13.31 -1.63 -12.32
CA PRO A 104 -13.34 -0.21 -12.70
C PRO A 104 -12.45 0.69 -11.83
N ILE A 105 -12.30 0.36 -10.54
CA ILE A 105 -11.39 1.05 -9.63
C ILE A 105 -9.95 0.73 -10.04
N ARG A 106 -9.62 -0.54 -10.31
CA ARG A 106 -8.25 -0.96 -10.65
C ARG A 106 -7.71 -0.41 -11.96
N THR A 107 -8.57 -0.20 -12.95
CA THR A 107 -8.17 0.38 -14.25
C THR A 107 -7.83 1.87 -14.18
N ARG A 108 -8.11 2.53 -13.05
CA ARG A 108 -7.86 3.97 -12.87
C ARG A 108 -7.00 4.28 -11.66
N GLY A 109 -7.23 3.59 -10.55
CA GLY A 109 -6.45 3.69 -9.32
C GLY A 109 -5.00 3.37 -9.59
N THR A 110 -4.10 4.16 -9.00
CA THR A 110 -2.66 4.14 -9.26
C THR A 110 -1.90 3.77 -7.99
N VAL A 111 -0.77 3.09 -8.13
CA VAL A 111 0.10 2.71 -6.99
C VAL A 111 0.45 3.91 -6.12
N GLY A 112 1.01 4.98 -6.70
CA GLY A 112 1.38 6.19 -5.96
C GLY A 112 0.16 6.92 -5.37
N GLY A 113 -0.99 6.89 -6.05
CA GLY A 113 -2.23 7.42 -5.51
C GLY A 113 -2.74 6.69 -4.26
N SER A 114 -2.60 5.36 -4.21
CA SER A 114 -2.97 4.57 -3.02
C SER A 114 -2.01 4.83 -1.85
N ILE A 115 -0.70 4.82 -2.11
CA ILE A 115 0.34 5.15 -1.12
C ILE A 115 0.16 6.57 -0.58
N ALA A 116 -0.04 7.57 -1.44
CA ALA A 116 -0.25 8.96 -1.04
C ALA A 116 -1.57 9.18 -0.28
N HIS A 117 -2.58 8.33 -0.51
CA HIS A 117 -3.84 8.41 0.20
C HIS A 117 -3.70 7.90 1.64
N ALA A 118 -2.83 6.91 1.86
CA ALA A 118 -2.47 6.38 3.19
C ALA A 118 -3.67 5.96 4.04
N ASP A 119 -4.58 5.22 3.42
CA ASP A 119 -5.56 4.46 4.17
C ASP A 119 -4.84 3.32 4.90
N ALA A 120 -5.08 3.16 6.21
CA ALA A 120 -4.45 2.17 7.07
C ALA A 120 -4.78 0.71 6.67
N THR A 121 -5.80 0.52 5.84
CA THR A 121 -6.28 -0.76 5.34
C THR A 121 -5.84 -1.04 3.90
N ALA A 122 -5.24 -0.06 3.21
CA ALA A 122 -4.85 -0.21 1.81
C ALA A 122 -3.69 -1.20 1.64
N GLU A 123 -3.87 -2.10 0.67
CA GLU A 123 -2.96 -3.20 0.36
C GLU A 123 -1.61 -2.68 -0.13
N TRP A 124 -1.58 -1.56 -0.85
CA TRP A 124 -0.33 -0.92 -1.26
C TRP A 124 0.48 -0.43 -0.06
N CYS A 125 -0.18 0.13 0.97
CA CYS A 125 0.51 0.58 2.17
C CYS A 125 1.03 -0.62 2.98
N LEU A 126 0.23 -1.69 3.06
CA LEU A 126 0.62 -2.95 3.67
C LEU A 126 1.85 -3.59 2.97
N LEU A 127 1.82 -3.69 1.64
CA LEU A 127 2.92 -4.21 0.83
C LEU A 127 4.17 -3.34 0.91
N ALA A 128 4.00 -2.01 1.01
CA ALA A 128 5.12 -1.10 1.20
C ALA A 128 5.85 -1.38 2.51
N ILE A 129 5.12 -1.64 3.60
CA ILE A 129 5.72 -2.04 4.88
C ILE A 129 6.35 -3.44 4.79
N LEU A 130 5.66 -4.43 4.22
CA LEU A 130 6.16 -5.81 4.13
C LEU A 130 7.49 -5.92 3.39
N LEU A 131 7.63 -5.18 2.29
CA LEU A 131 8.73 -5.30 1.35
C LEU A 131 9.81 -4.23 1.55
N ASP A 132 9.73 -3.47 2.64
CA ASP A 132 10.56 -2.30 2.96
C ASP A 132 10.69 -1.34 1.76
N ALA A 133 9.54 -0.95 1.21
CA ALA A 133 9.51 -0.09 0.03
C ALA A 133 10.11 1.29 0.31
N ARG A 134 10.69 1.87 -0.73
CA ARG A 134 11.22 3.23 -0.75
C ARG A 134 10.34 4.10 -1.62
N ILE A 135 9.78 5.15 -1.04
CA ILE A 135 8.91 6.11 -1.72
C ILE A 135 9.77 7.25 -2.24
N VAL A 136 9.88 7.39 -3.56
CA VAL A 136 10.62 8.46 -4.21
C VAL A 136 9.68 9.63 -4.45
N VAL A 137 10.02 10.79 -3.90
CA VAL A 137 9.22 12.02 -4.00
C VAL A 137 10.03 13.15 -4.62
N GLU A 138 9.36 14.00 -5.38
CA GLU A 138 9.95 15.14 -6.08
C GLU A 138 9.23 16.43 -5.72
N SER A 139 9.98 17.52 -5.55
CA SER A 139 9.49 18.90 -5.42
C SER A 139 10.34 19.84 -6.26
N VAL A 140 10.02 21.13 -6.23
CA VAL A 140 10.88 22.18 -6.81
C VAL A 140 12.26 22.26 -6.16
N ARG A 141 12.44 21.70 -4.95
CA ARG A 141 13.72 21.67 -4.23
C ARG A 141 14.60 20.48 -4.63
N GLY A 142 14.05 19.53 -5.40
CA GLY A 142 14.73 18.31 -5.82
C GLY A 142 14.00 17.05 -5.40
N ARG A 143 14.70 15.93 -5.50
CA ARG A 143 14.19 14.58 -5.24
C ARG A 143 14.75 14.04 -3.93
N ARG A 144 13.92 13.35 -3.17
CA ARG A 144 14.30 12.60 -1.97
C ARG A 144 13.60 11.25 -1.94
N THR A 145 14.11 10.36 -1.10
CA THR A 145 13.55 9.03 -0.88
C THR A 145 13.20 8.89 0.59
N VAL A 146 12.05 8.28 0.87
CA VAL A 146 11.53 8.00 2.22
C VAL A 146 11.30 6.52 2.36
N GLU A 147 11.77 5.91 3.44
CA GLU A 147 11.46 4.52 3.76
C GLU A 147 9.99 4.38 4.16
N ALA A 148 9.33 3.28 3.78
CA ALA A 148 7.91 3.07 4.05
C ALA A 148 7.57 3.11 5.55
N ASP A 149 8.49 2.69 6.43
CA ASP A 149 8.30 2.70 7.89
C ASP A 149 8.12 4.12 8.47
N SER A 150 8.64 5.12 7.76
CA SER A 150 8.68 6.52 8.15
C SER A 150 7.73 7.36 7.32
N PHE A 151 7.15 6.78 6.27
CA PHE A 151 6.28 7.49 5.34
C PHE A 151 4.86 7.65 5.88
N PHE A 152 4.33 6.68 6.63
CA PHE A 152 2.98 6.73 7.20
C PHE A 152 3.04 7.07 8.70
N PHE A 153 2.29 8.07 9.17
CA PHE A 153 2.31 8.46 10.60
C PHE A 153 0.94 8.76 11.22
N GLY A 154 -0.16 8.47 10.51
CA GLY A 154 -1.50 8.58 11.05
C GLY A 154 -2.57 8.35 10.00
N TYR A 155 -3.84 8.44 10.39
CA TYR A 155 -4.97 8.28 9.48
C TYR A 155 -4.86 9.26 8.30
N TYR A 156 -4.76 8.72 7.09
CA TYR A 156 -4.64 9.50 5.84
C TYR A 156 -3.48 10.52 5.86
N SER A 157 -2.43 10.24 6.64
CA SER A 157 -1.33 11.17 6.91
C SER A 157 0.01 10.56 6.55
N THR A 158 0.81 11.30 5.78
CA THR A 158 2.11 10.86 5.25
C THR A 158 3.17 11.93 5.41
N ASP A 159 4.44 11.53 5.30
CA ASP A 159 5.61 12.42 5.27
C ASP A 159 5.69 13.30 4.00
N LEU A 160 4.69 13.22 3.11
CA LEU A 160 4.64 14.04 1.91
C LEU A 160 4.35 15.52 2.25
N ALA A 161 5.26 16.42 1.87
CA ALA A 161 5.00 17.85 1.96
C ALA A 161 3.95 18.29 0.93
N PHE A 162 3.29 19.44 1.16
CA PHE A 162 2.23 19.93 0.29
C PHE A 162 2.67 20.19 -1.17
N ASP A 163 3.96 20.45 -1.39
CA ASP A 163 4.56 20.70 -2.70
C ASP A 163 5.33 19.51 -3.28
N GLU A 164 5.17 18.32 -2.68
CA GLU A 164 5.80 17.09 -3.13
C GLU A 164 4.84 16.17 -3.89
N MET A 165 5.41 15.42 -4.83
CA MET A 165 4.73 14.39 -5.59
C MET A 165 5.50 13.09 -5.52
N ILE A 166 4.81 11.97 -5.21
CA ILE A 166 5.39 10.63 -5.39
C ILE A 166 5.58 10.38 -6.89
N VAL A 167 6.78 10.01 -7.29
CA VAL A 167 7.13 9.72 -8.69
C VAL A 167 7.37 8.23 -8.95
N GLU A 168 7.81 7.49 -7.93
CA GLU A 168 8.19 6.09 -8.03
C GLU A 168 8.14 5.42 -6.66
N ILE A 169 7.85 4.12 -6.65
CA ILE A 169 7.95 3.25 -5.48
C ILE A 169 8.95 2.15 -5.85
N VAL A 170 10.00 2.00 -5.04
CA VAL A 170 11.03 0.97 -5.21
C VAL A 170 10.83 -0.10 -4.15
N PHE A 171 10.73 -1.36 -4.57
CA PHE A 171 10.66 -2.54 -3.71
C PHE A 171 12.01 -3.25 -3.72
N PRO A 172 12.87 -3.03 -2.70
CA PRO A 172 14.25 -3.52 -2.73
C PRO A 172 14.38 -5.01 -2.39
N ASN A 173 13.37 -5.59 -1.73
CA ASN A 173 13.43 -6.95 -1.23
C ASN A 173 12.55 -7.90 -2.05
N PRO A 174 13.16 -8.84 -2.80
CA PRO A 174 12.49 -10.05 -3.29
C PRO A 174 11.73 -10.78 -2.17
N ALA A 175 10.54 -11.26 -2.48
CA ALA A 175 9.67 -12.02 -1.59
C ALA A 175 8.98 -13.17 -2.36
N PRO A 176 9.74 -14.18 -2.81
CA PRO A 176 9.22 -15.30 -3.61
C PRO A 176 8.27 -16.23 -2.82
N HIS A 177 8.22 -16.07 -1.50
CA HIS A 177 7.37 -16.82 -0.58
C HIS A 177 6.53 -15.85 0.24
N ALA A 178 5.70 -15.05 -0.44
CA ALA A 178 4.85 -14.08 0.22
C ALA A 178 3.39 -14.22 -0.18
N ALA A 179 2.50 -13.79 0.71
CA ALA A 179 1.06 -13.79 0.50
C ALA A 179 0.41 -12.60 1.22
N VAL A 180 -0.75 -12.18 0.71
CA VAL A 180 -1.63 -11.19 1.31
C VAL A 180 -3.02 -11.78 1.43
N THR A 181 -3.59 -11.70 2.63
CA THR A 181 -4.99 -12.03 2.90
C THR A 181 -5.63 -10.90 3.69
N GLU A 182 -6.94 -10.74 3.55
CA GLU A 182 -7.70 -9.74 4.28
C GLU A 182 -9.11 -10.24 4.58
N TYR A 183 -9.72 -9.61 5.57
CA TYR A 183 -11.13 -9.78 5.85
C TYR A 183 -11.87 -8.46 5.67
N ALA A 184 -12.86 -8.47 4.79
CA ALA A 184 -13.84 -7.41 4.59
C ALA A 184 -15.26 -8.01 4.61
N GLU A 185 -16.28 -7.19 4.88
CA GLU A 185 -17.68 -7.67 4.87
C GLU A 185 -18.09 -8.21 3.50
N ARG A 186 -17.55 -7.62 2.43
CA ARG A 186 -17.72 -8.07 1.04
C ARG A 186 -16.39 -7.91 0.31
N GLN A 187 -16.14 -8.79 -0.64
CA GLN A 187 -14.95 -8.69 -1.48
C GLN A 187 -14.93 -7.34 -2.21
N GLY A 188 -13.82 -6.60 -2.08
CA GLY A 188 -13.63 -5.28 -2.67
C GLY A 188 -14.09 -4.09 -1.80
N ASP A 189 -14.70 -4.35 -0.62
CA ASP A 189 -14.84 -3.33 0.42
C ASP A 189 -13.48 -3.11 1.11
N PHE A 190 -13.32 -1.99 1.83
CA PHE A 190 -12.13 -1.80 2.67
C PHE A 190 -12.03 -2.91 3.74
N ALA A 191 -10.84 -3.45 3.92
CA ALA A 191 -10.57 -4.47 4.91
C ALA A 191 -10.84 -3.97 6.34
N ILE A 192 -11.37 -4.84 7.18
CA ILE A 192 -11.36 -4.65 8.64
C ILE A 192 -9.94 -4.92 9.15
N VAL A 193 -9.33 -6.01 8.70
CA VAL A 193 -7.93 -6.38 8.98
C VAL A 193 -7.35 -6.99 7.70
N GLY A 194 -6.12 -6.61 7.37
CA GLY A 194 -5.29 -7.27 6.37
C GLY A 194 -4.02 -7.82 7.01
N ALA A 195 -3.50 -8.93 6.48
CA ALA A 195 -2.22 -9.51 6.88
C ALA A 195 -1.41 -9.84 5.64
N ALA A 196 -0.12 -9.50 5.69
CA ALA A 196 0.84 -9.90 4.68
C ALA A 196 2.05 -10.55 5.35
N VAL A 197 2.50 -11.66 4.77
CA VAL A 197 3.65 -12.41 5.27
C VAL A 197 4.60 -12.69 4.12
N SER A 198 5.89 -12.57 4.37
CA SER A 198 6.96 -13.06 3.50
C SER A 198 7.83 -14.01 4.32
N LEU A 199 7.93 -15.27 3.93
CA LEU A 199 8.71 -16.28 4.63
C LEU A 199 10.13 -16.37 4.07
N ASP A 200 11.10 -16.50 4.97
CA ASP A 200 12.46 -16.88 4.63
C ASP A 200 12.59 -18.39 4.76
N LEU A 201 12.95 -19.06 3.67
CA LEU A 201 13.08 -20.52 3.62
C LEU A 201 14.55 -20.95 3.45
N ASP A 202 14.97 -21.97 4.20
CA ASP A 202 16.15 -22.79 3.91
C ASP A 202 15.69 -24.17 3.44
N GLY A 203 15.64 -24.34 2.11
CA GLY A 203 14.99 -25.49 1.48
C GLY A 203 13.48 -25.47 1.70
N VAL A 204 12.98 -26.36 2.56
CA VAL A 204 11.55 -26.44 2.95
C VAL A 204 11.30 -25.96 4.38
N ALA A 205 12.37 -25.61 5.11
CA ALA A 205 12.26 -25.15 6.49
C ALA A 205 12.07 -23.63 6.52
N VAL A 206 11.10 -23.17 7.30
CA VAL A 206 10.93 -21.74 7.61
C VAL A 206 11.99 -21.36 8.63
N VAL A 207 12.85 -20.39 8.28
CA VAL A 207 13.94 -19.90 9.15
C VAL A 207 13.71 -18.47 9.64
N GLY A 208 12.66 -17.82 9.14
CA GLY A 208 12.29 -16.46 9.50
C GLY A 208 11.20 -15.95 8.57
N GLY A 209 11.00 -14.64 8.62
CA GLY A 209 10.08 -13.96 7.72
C GLY A 209 9.75 -12.56 8.22
N ARG A 210 8.92 -11.88 7.43
CA ARG A 210 8.35 -10.56 7.73
C ARG A 210 6.85 -10.68 7.86
N VAL A 211 6.28 -9.94 8.80
CA VAL A 211 4.84 -9.93 9.07
C VAL A 211 4.38 -8.49 9.11
N ALA A 212 3.44 -8.12 8.25
CA ALA A 212 2.84 -6.80 8.22
C ALA A 212 1.31 -6.91 8.37
N LEU A 213 0.71 -5.91 9.02
CA LEU A 213 -0.71 -5.87 9.37
C LEU A 213 -1.32 -4.54 8.96
N ALA A 214 -2.56 -4.59 8.47
CA ALA A 214 -3.37 -3.45 8.09
C ALA A 214 -4.69 -3.45 8.88
N GLY A 215 -5.29 -2.28 9.09
CA GLY A 215 -6.55 -2.16 9.87
C GLY A 215 -6.42 -2.42 11.37
N VAL A 216 -5.19 -2.45 11.90
CA VAL A 216 -4.88 -2.65 13.33
C VAL A 216 -4.50 -1.35 14.06
N GLY A 217 -4.74 -0.20 13.43
CA GLY A 217 -4.40 1.12 13.93
C GLY A 217 -4.50 2.20 12.84
N ALA A 218 -3.83 3.33 13.07
CA ALA A 218 -3.85 4.48 12.15
C ALA A 218 -2.99 4.30 10.89
N THR A 219 -2.10 3.32 10.88
CA THR A 219 -1.18 2.99 9.77
C THR A 219 -1.03 1.47 9.67
N PRO A 220 -0.58 0.93 8.51
CA PRO A 220 -0.05 -0.42 8.51
C PRO A 220 1.16 -0.52 9.44
N VAL A 221 1.38 -1.70 10.04
CA VAL A 221 2.45 -1.94 11.00
C VAL A 221 3.21 -3.22 10.69
N ARG A 222 4.50 -3.22 10.99
CA ARG A 222 5.35 -4.41 10.95
C ARG A 222 5.35 -5.08 12.33
N SER A 223 5.05 -6.38 12.38
CA SER A 223 4.95 -7.13 13.64
C SER A 223 6.27 -7.81 14.01
N SER A 224 7.11 -7.10 14.75
CA SER A 224 8.37 -7.66 15.26
C SER A 224 8.17 -8.90 16.15
N ALA A 225 7.05 -8.98 16.87
CA ALA A 225 6.70 -10.15 17.68
C ALA A 225 6.42 -11.39 16.83
N GLY A 226 5.66 -11.25 15.73
CA GLY A 226 5.43 -12.34 14.77
C GLY A 226 6.73 -12.78 14.09
N GLU A 227 7.56 -11.82 13.67
CA GLU A 227 8.88 -12.11 13.07
C GLU A 227 9.80 -12.87 14.02
N ALA A 228 9.85 -12.48 15.30
CA ALA A 228 10.63 -13.16 16.32
C ALA A 228 10.15 -14.60 16.57
N ALA A 229 8.84 -14.85 16.52
CA ALA A 229 8.28 -16.19 16.66
C ALA A 229 8.68 -17.09 15.48
N LEU A 230 8.64 -16.59 14.25
CA LEU A 230 9.11 -17.34 13.06
C LEU A 230 10.61 -17.63 13.15
N ALA A 231 11.43 -16.64 13.50
CA ALA A 231 12.88 -16.80 13.64
C ALA A 231 13.27 -17.79 14.75
N ALA A 232 12.42 -17.96 15.77
CA ALA A 232 12.59 -18.94 16.83
C ALA A 232 12.15 -20.37 16.44
N GLY A 233 11.68 -20.59 15.21
CA GLY A 233 11.15 -21.86 14.74
C GLY A 233 9.75 -22.17 15.30
N GLY A 234 8.99 -21.14 15.68
CA GLY A 234 7.60 -21.27 16.10
C GLY A 234 6.69 -21.72 14.96
N THR A 235 5.53 -22.26 15.32
CA THR A 235 4.48 -22.58 14.37
C THR A 235 3.84 -21.31 13.81
N PHE A 236 3.07 -21.42 12.73
CA PHE A 236 2.30 -20.29 12.21
C PHE A 236 1.25 -19.78 13.21
N ALA A 237 0.74 -20.65 14.09
CA ALA A 237 -0.11 -20.26 15.20
C ALA A 237 0.66 -19.43 16.24
N ASP A 238 1.88 -19.83 16.60
CA ASP A 238 2.73 -19.07 17.53
C ASP A 238 3.06 -17.67 16.98
N CYS A 239 3.36 -17.58 15.68
CA CYS A 239 3.56 -16.31 14.97
C CYS A 239 2.31 -15.42 15.02
N ALA A 240 1.15 -16.00 14.68
CA ALA A 240 -0.11 -15.28 14.68
C ALA A 240 -0.52 -14.80 16.07
N ASP A 241 -0.30 -15.63 17.09
CA ASP A 241 -0.57 -15.30 18.48
C ASP A 241 0.34 -14.18 18.99
N ALA A 242 1.66 -14.28 18.73
CA ALA A 242 2.62 -13.25 19.08
C ALA A 242 2.29 -11.90 18.40
N ALA A 243 1.91 -11.94 17.12
CA ALA A 243 1.52 -10.74 16.39
C ALA A 243 0.24 -10.10 16.96
N ALA A 244 -0.76 -10.90 17.33
CA ALA A 244 -2.03 -10.43 17.86
C ALA A 244 -1.95 -9.89 19.30
N GLU A 245 -1.11 -10.49 20.14
CA GLU A 245 -0.91 -10.06 21.54
C GLU A 245 -0.09 -8.79 21.67
N ALA A 246 0.81 -8.52 20.72
CA ALA A 246 1.63 -7.31 20.72
C ALA A 246 0.85 -6.03 20.34
N LEU A 247 -0.39 -6.15 19.87
CA LEU A 247 -1.21 -5.02 19.42
C LEU A 247 -2.01 -4.38 20.55
N GLU A 248 -1.89 -3.06 20.66
CA GLU A 248 -2.81 -2.21 21.42
C GLU A 248 -3.99 -1.85 20.52
N LEU A 249 -5.09 -2.59 20.66
CA LEU A 249 -6.30 -2.44 19.84
C LEU A 249 -7.42 -1.76 20.65
N GLU A 250 -8.12 -0.85 19.99
CA GLU A 250 -9.32 -0.18 20.51
C GLU A 250 -10.56 -0.59 19.71
N ASP A 251 -11.73 -0.46 20.35
CA ASP A 251 -13.01 -0.61 19.66
C ASP A 251 -13.22 0.57 18.71
N GLU A 252 -13.60 0.28 17.46
CA GLU A 252 -13.83 1.31 16.43
C GLU A 252 -15.16 1.08 15.72
N GLY A 253 -16.09 2.01 15.93
CA GLY A 253 -17.44 1.90 15.39
C GLY A 253 -18.15 0.63 15.87
N MET A 254 -18.42 -0.29 14.94
CA MET A 254 -19.09 -1.57 15.22
C MET A 254 -18.12 -2.74 15.38
N VAL A 255 -16.81 -2.51 15.19
CA VAL A 255 -15.77 -3.55 15.20
C VAL A 255 -15.03 -3.48 16.53
N THR A 256 -15.09 -4.56 17.32
CA THR A 256 -14.42 -4.61 18.62
C THR A 256 -12.94 -4.97 18.50
N ALA A 257 -12.14 -4.54 19.48
CA ALA A 257 -10.73 -4.89 19.62
C ALA A 257 -10.52 -6.41 19.68
N GLU A 258 -11.40 -7.14 20.38
CA GLU A 258 -11.36 -8.60 20.47
C GLU A 258 -11.61 -9.28 19.12
N TYR A 259 -12.58 -8.77 18.36
CA TYR A 259 -12.87 -9.28 17.02
C TYR A 259 -11.68 -9.01 16.07
N ARG A 260 -11.10 -7.80 16.08
CA ARG A 260 -9.87 -7.51 15.33
C ARG A 260 -8.73 -8.43 15.72
N ARG A 261 -8.51 -8.67 17.01
CA ARG A 261 -7.46 -9.58 17.50
C ARG A 261 -7.66 -11.01 16.99
N THR A 262 -8.91 -11.47 16.92
CA THR A 262 -9.26 -12.79 16.37
C THR A 262 -8.99 -12.85 14.86
N LEU A 263 -9.34 -11.80 14.11
CA LEU A 263 -9.02 -11.68 12.69
C LEU A 263 -7.51 -11.70 12.45
N VAL A 264 -6.72 -10.95 13.23
CA VAL A 264 -5.25 -10.96 13.12
C VAL A 264 -4.70 -12.38 13.28
N ARG A 265 -5.13 -13.14 14.30
CA ARG A 265 -4.66 -14.52 14.48
C ARG A 265 -4.98 -15.40 13.27
N THR A 266 -6.19 -15.27 12.75
CA THR A 266 -6.64 -16.09 11.61
C THR A 266 -5.85 -15.73 10.35
N LEU A 267 -5.80 -14.44 10.01
CA LEU A 267 -5.24 -13.94 8.77
C LEU A 267 -3.70 -14.08 8.73
N VAL A 268 -3.00 -13.93 9.86
CA VAL A 268 -1.55 -14.17 9.89
C VAL A 268 -1.23 -15.64 9.66
N ALA A 269 -1.95 -16.57 10.32
CA ALA A 269 -1.71 -17.99 10.13
C ALA A 269 -2.06 -18.46 8.69
N GLU A 270 -3.11 -17.89 8.10
CA GLU A 270 -3.49 -18.10 6.70
C GLU A 270 -2.42 -17.56 5.75
N ALA A 271 -1.98 -16.31 5.94
CA ALA A 271 -0.92 -15.69 5.13
C ALA A 271 0.39 -16.49 5.18
N CYS A 272 0.79 -17.00 6.36
CA CYS A 272 1.94 -17.89 6.46
C CYS A 272 1.76 -19.18 5.64
N SER A 273 0.56 -19.77 5.69
CA SER A 273 0.26 -21.00 4.95
C SER A 273 0.28 -20.77 3.44
N ASP A 274 -0.33 -19.68 2.97
CA ASP A 274 -0.35 -19.30 1.56
C ASP A 274 1.05 -18.93 1.06
N ALA A 275 1.83 -18.21 1.86
CA ALA A 275 3.22 -17.84 1.56
C ALA A 275 4.14 -19.08 1.42
N LEU A 276 3.88 -20.14 2.17
CA LEU A 276 4.63 -21.40 2.05
C LEU A 276 4.29 -22.14 0.74
N VAL A 277 3.04 -22.03 0.27
CA VAL A 277 2.53 -22.75 -0.91
C VAL A 277 2.70 -21.93 -2.21
N SER A 278 3.04 -20.64 -2.13
CA SER A 278 3.09 -19.72 -3.28
C SER A 278 4.12 -20.04 -4.40
N GLN A 279 4.74 -21.22 -4.36
CA GLN A 279 5.31 -21.87 -5.53
C GLN A 279 4.30 -22.81 -6.19
N GLY A 280 3.50 -22.28 -7.13
CA GLY A 280 2.97 -23.10 -8.23
C GLY A 280 1.48 -23.04 -8.51
N VAL A 281 0.95 -21.89 -8.95
CA VAL A 281 -0.20 -21.90 -9.87
C VAL A 281 0.01 -20.84 -10.97
N PRO A 282 0.34 -21.23 -12.20
CA PRO A 282 0.01 -20.41 -13.35
C PRO A 282 -1.51 -20.47 -13.51
N THR A 283 -2.22 -19.37 -13.27
CA THR A 283 -3.58 -19.20 -13.82
C THR A 283 -3.53 -18.96 -15.31
#